data_AF-A0A4R1JP56-F1
#
_entry.id   AF-A0A4R1JP56-F1
#
_cell.length_a   1.000
_cell.length_b   1.000
_cell.length_c   1.000
_cell.angle_alpha   90.00
_cell.angle_beta   90.00
_cell.angle_gamma   90.00
#
_symmetry.space_group_name_H-M   'P 1'
#
loop_
_entity.id
_entity.type
_entity.pdbx_description
1 polymer ?
#
loop_
_entity_poly.entity_id
_entity_poly.type
_entity_poly.pdbx_seq_one_letter_code
_entity_poly.pdbx_strand_id
1 'polypeptide(L)'
;MSTLLIITILISFICYQIYFEKVITKKVPIQRKEKIFKLLSTKFEGLKENHLGFFEFTLNNKNILFDYKAIRHKNGFSNILKIYLDISTIEEEIKQLCKIHFYCIKIDNKDWIEMPVEVFFDSLNNLVKYSSKTVDRIISETEIYISEKRRERDTK
;
A
#
# COMPACT_ATOMS: atom_id res chain seq x y z
N MET A 1 47.82 -25.72 10.77
CA MET A 1 46.36 -25.51 10.91
C MET A 1 45.69 -26.35 9.84
N SER A 2 44.87 -27.34 10.22
CA SER A 2 44.33 -28.33 9.27
C SER A 2 43.30 -27.71 8.32
N THR A 3 43.36 -28.07 7.04
CA THR A 3 42.39 -27.68 6.00
C THR A 3 40.93 -27.92 6.41
N LEU A 4 40.68 -28.97 7.18
CA LEU A 4 39.37 -29.28 7.76
C LEU A 4 38.84 -28.14 8.67
N LEU A 5 39.69 -27.54 9.51
CA LEU A 5 39.30 -26.43 10.40
C LEU A 5 38.85 -25.21 9.60
N ILE A 6 39.58 -24.89 8.51
CA ILE A 6 39.26 -23.76 7.63
C ILE A 6 37.91 -23.98 6.95
N ILE A 7 37.65 -25.19 6.45
CA ILE A 7 36.37 -25.55 5.81
C ILE A 7 35.21 -25.45 6.80
N THR A 8 35.36 -25.96 8.03
CA THR A 8 34.31 -25.87 9.05
C THR A 8 33.98 -24.43 9.44
N ILE A 9 34.99 -23.57 9.56
CA ILE A 9 34.79 -22.13 9.82
C ILE A 9 34.04 -21.46 8.66
N LEU A 10 34.44 -21.76 7.42
CA LEU A 10 33.81 -21.18 6.23
C LEU A 10 32.34 -21.59 6.10
N ILE A 11 32.03 -22.88 6.29
CA ILE A 11 30.66 -23.38 6.27
C ILE A 11 29.83 -22.73 7.37
N SER A 12 30.37 -22.65 8.60
CA SER A 12 29.68 -22.03 9.73
C SER A 12 29.38 -20.55 9.46
N PHE A 13 30.33 -19.82 8.86
CA PHE A 13 30.12 -18.43 8.46
C PHE A 13 29.03 -18.30 7.40
N ILE A 14 29.03 -19.14 6.36
CA ILE A 14 27.99 -19.14 5.31
C ILE A 14 26.62 -19.44 5.90
N CYS A 15 26.52 -20.48 6.75
CA CYS A 15 25.27 -20.83 7.43
C CYS A 15 24.74 -19.67 8.30
N TYR A 16 25.63 -18.98 9.01
CA TYR A 16 25.28 -17.80 9.80
C TYR A 16 24.75 -16.65 8.93
N GLN A 17 25.41 -16.35 7.80
CA GLN A 17 24.95 -15.32 6.86
C GLN A 17 23.56 -15.65 6.31
N ILE A 18 23.31 -16.90 5.90
CA ILE A 18 22.01 -17.35 5.39
C ILE A 18 20.92 -17.22 6.48
N TYR A 19 21.23 -17.62 7.71
CA TYR A 19 20.31 -17.47 8.84
C TYR A 19 19.98 -16.00 9.12
N PHE A 20 21.01 -15.16 9.17
CA PHE A 20 20.86 -13.73 9.43
C PHE A 20 20.04 -13.04 8.34
N GLU A 21 20.28 -13.36 7.06
CA GLU A 21 19.46 -12.88 5.96
C GLU A 21 17.99 -13.28 6.11
N LYS A 22 17.70 -14.55 6.45
CA LYS A 22 16.33 -15.04 6.69
C LYS A 22 15.64 -14.32 7.84
N VAL A 23 16.39 -13.89 8.86
CA VAL A 23 15.84 -13.11 9.96
C VAL A 23 15.53 -11.68 9.52
N ILE A 24 16.44 -11.05 8.78
CA ILE A 24 16.26 -9.70 8.23
C ILE A 24 15.06 -9.63 7.28
N THR A 25 14.90 -10.63 6.40
CA THR A 25 13.78 -10.66 5.44
C THR A 25 12.42 -10.63 6.10
N LYS A 26 12.30 -11.23 7.29
CA LYS A 26 11.05 -11.28 8.04
C LYS A 26 10.86 -10.05 8.94
N LYS A 27 11.92 -9.58 9.61
CA LYS A 27 11.81 -8.49 10.59
C LYS A 27 11.64 -7.11 9.96
N VAL A 28 12.37 -6.82 8.88
CA VAL A 28 12.38 -5.47 8.28
C VAL A 28 11.00 -5.05 7.76
N PRO A 29 10.22 -5.88 7.04
CA PRO A 29 8.87 -5.50 6.62
C PRO A 29 7.94 -5.14 7.78
N ILE A 30 7.98 -5.91 8.87
CA ILE A 30 7.16 -5.68 10.07
C ILE A 30 7.50 -4.33 10.69
N GLN A 31 8.78 -4.09 10.97
CA GLN A 31 9.25 -2.82 11.56
C GLN A 31 8.91 -1.61 10.68
N ARG A 32 9.03 -1.76 9.36
CA ARG A 32 8.67 -0.68 8.43
C ARG A 32 7.16 -0.45 8.37
N LYS A 33 6.35 -1.51 8.44
CA LYS A 33 4.88 -1.44 8.51
C LYS A 33 4.43 -0.66 9.74
N GLU A 34 4.96 -1.02 10.92
CA GLU A 34 4.70 -0.30 12.17
C GLU A 34 5.12 1.18 12.08
N LYS A 35 6.30 1.44 11.52
CA LYS A 35 6.82 2.81 11.36
C LYS A 35 5.96 3.64 10.43
N ILE A 36 5.55 3.11 9.28
CA ILE A 36 4.69 3.88 8.37
C ILE A 36 3.29 4.08 8.94
N PHE A 37 2.75 3.11 9.67
CA PHE A 37 1.48 3.27 10.39
C PHE A 37 1.56 4.45 11.36
N LYS A 38 2.62 4.50 12.19
CA LYS A 38 2.85 5.62 13.11
C LYS A 38 2.93 6.96 12.38
N LEU A 39 3.68 7.02 11.27
CA LEU A 39 3.82 8.24 10.48
C LEU A 39 2.50 8.68 9.84
N LEU A 40 1.73 7.77 9.24
CA LEU A 40 0.43 8.06 8.67
C LEU A 40 -0.57 8.50 9.75
N SER A 41 -0.55 7.88 10.93
CA SER A 41 -1.44 8.22 12.05
C SER A 41 -1.25 9.65 12.56
N THR A 42 -0.07 10.26 12.34
CA THR A 42 0.14 11.70 12.65
C THR A 42 -0.50 12.65 11.63
N LYS A 43 -0.88 12.13 10.46
CA LYS A 43 -1.48 12.92 9.37
C LYS A 43 -2.97 12.66 9.17
N PHE A 44 -3.41 11.43 9.40
CA PHE A 44 -4.77 10.99 9.13
C PHE A 44 -5.43 10.65 10.46
N GLU A 45 -6.24 11.56 10.97
CA GLU A 45 -6.96 11.38 12.23
C GLU A 45 -7.91 10.17 12.12
N GLY A 46 -7.94 9.36 13.18
CA GLY A 46 -8.77 8.15 13.23
C GLY A 46 -8.24 6.95 12.43
N LEU A 47 -7.03 7.03 11.87
CA LEU A 47 -6.38 5.91 11.18
C LEU A 47 -6.18 4.71 12.12
N LYS A 48 -6.60 3.53 11.67
CA LYS A 48 -6.45 2.27 12.41
C LYS A 48 -6.10 1.12 11.47
N GLU A 49 -5.44 0.09 11.97
CA GLU A 49 -5.23 -1.15 11.21
C GLU A 49 -6.48 -2.05 11.32
N ASN A 50 -6.95 -2.58 10.20
CA ASN A 50 -8.09 -3.48 10.15
C ASN A 50 -7.66 -4.96 10.21
N HIS A 51 -8.65 -5.85 10.30
CA HIS A 51 -8.41 -7.30 10.44
C HIS A 51 -7.71 -7.95 9.23
N LEU A 52 -7.67 -7.26 8.08
CA LEU A 52 -6.97 -7.69 6.87
C LEU A 52 -5.56 -7.10 6.75
N GLY A 53 -5.17 -6.24 7.70
CA GLY A 53 -3.86 -5.61 7.75
C GLY A 53 -3.71 -4.36 6.89
N PHE A 54 -4.81 -3.76 6.41
CA PHE A 54 -4.79 -2.43 5.79
C PHE A 54 -4.93 -1.34 6.86
N PHE A 55 -4.41 -0.15 6.60
CA PHE A 55 -4.69 1.01 7.45
C PHE A 55 -5.89 1.77 6.90
N GLU A 56 -6.96 1.84 7.67
CA GLU A 56 -8.23 2.41 7.24
C GLU A 56 -8.55 3.69 8.01
N PHE A 57 -9.15 4.65 7.31
CA PHE A 57 -9.75 5.84 7.90
C PHE A 57 -10.93 6.32 7.05
N THR A 58 -11.73 7.21 7.62
CA THR A 58 -12.87 7.83 6.93
C THR A 58 -12.61 9.32 6.77
N LEU A 59 -12.83 9.84 5.56
CA LEU A 59 -12.72 11.26 5.24
C LEU A 59 -13.94 11.68 4.44
N ASN A 60 -14.71 12.67 4.92
CA ASN A 60 -15.90 13.18 4.22
C ASN A 60 -16.87 12.06 3.79
N ASN A 61 -17.19 11.13 4.70
CA ASN A 61 -18.01 9.93 4.47
C ASN A 61 -17.47 8.95 3.42
N LYS A 62 -16.19 9.06 3.04
CA LYS A 62 -15.51 8.12 2.14
C LYS A 62 -14.57 7.24 2.94
N ASN A 63 -14.63 5.94 2.69
CA ASN A 63 -13.68 4.99 3.28
C ASN A 63 -12.42 4.95 2.42
N ILE A 64 -11.28 5.11 3.06
CA ILE A 64 -9.97 5.06 2.43
C ILE A 64 -9.14 3.97 3.10
N LEU A 65 -8.44 3.17 2.29
CA LEU A 65 -7.42 2.24 2.78
C LEU A 65 -6.04 2.63 2.31
N PHE A 66 -5.05 2.37 3.15
CA PHE A 66 -3.64 2.30 2.77
C PHE A 66 -3.17 0.84 2.81
N ASP A 67 -2.57 0.37 1.72
CA ASP A 67 -1.78 -0.87 1.68
C ASP A 67 -0.31 -0.52 1.63
N TYR A 68 0.43 -0.94 2.64
CA TYR A 68 1.87 -0.78 2.70
C TYR A 68 2.57 -2.11 2.49
N LYS A 69 3.56 -2.13 1.58
CA LYS A 69 4.42 -3.29 1.34
C LYS A 69 5.89 -2.88 1.31
N ALA A 70 6.73 -3.67 1.98
CA ALA A 70 8.19 -3.63 1.83
C ALA A 70 8.62 -4.78 0.92
N ILE A 71 9.10 -4.47 -0.28
CA ILE A 71 9.53 -5.50 -1.25
C ILE A 71 11.04 -5.67 -1.15
N ARG A 72 11.49 -6.90 -0.88
CA ARG A 72 12.92 -7.22 -0.87
C ARG A 72 13.46 -7.29 -2.30
N HIS A 73 14.59 -6.63 -2.51
CA HIS A 73 15.44 -6.74 -3.69
C HIS A 73 16.84 -7.20 -3.28
N LYS A 74 17.69 -7.52 -4.26
CA LYS A 74 19.05 -8.05 -4.04
C LYS A 74 19.88 -7.21 -3.04
N ASN A 75 19.74 -5.88 -3.10
CA ASN A 75 20.55 -4.93 -2.31
C ASN A 75 19.74 -4.18 -1.24
N GLY A 76 18.53 -4.61 -0.90
CA GLY A 76 17.73 -3.92 0.12
C GLY A 76 16.23 -4.14 0.02
N PHE A 77 15.47 -3.11 0.41
CA PHE A 77 14.01 -3.14 0.37
C PHE A 77 13.47 -1.85 -0.20
N SER A 78 12.57 -1.96 -1.18
CA SER A 78 11.75 -0.86 -1.64
C SER A 78 10.48 -0.76 -0.80
N ASN A 79 9.88 0.42 -0.75
CA ASN A 79 8.64 0.67 -0.03
C ASN A 79 7.55 1.07 -1.02
N ILE A 80 6.38 0.48 -0.88
CA ILE A 80 5.23 0.82 -1.70
C ILE A 80 4.09 1.18 -0.76
N LEU A 81 3.41 2.28 -1.06
CA LEU A 81 2.17 2.68 -0.44
C LEU A 81 1.13 2.85 -1.53
N LYS A 82 0.04 2.10 -1.42
CA LYS A 82 -1.14 2.23 -2.28
C LYS A 82 -2.29 2.78 -1.48
N ILE A 83 -3.12 3.60 -2.11
CA ILE A 83 -4.34 4.15 -1.54
C ILE A 83 -5.52 3.55 -2.27
N TYR A 84 -6.55 3.20 -1.53
CA TYR A 84 -7.80 2.69 -2.06
C TYR A 84 -8.97 3.57 -1.66
N LEU A 85 -9.89 3.80 -2.59
CA LEU A 85 -11.15 4.49 -2.35
C LEU A 85 -12.32 3.53 -2.56
N ASP A 86 -13.18 3.41 -1.56
CA ASP A 86 -14.38 2.56 -1.59
C ASP A 86 -15.40 3.15 -2.57
N ILE A 87 -15.80 2.35 -3.56
CA ILE A 87 -16.84 2.71 -4.54
C ILE A 87 -18.04 1.76 -4.46
N SER A 88 -18.14 0.95 -3.42
CA SER A 88 -19.14 -0.14 -3.33
C SER A 88 -20.58 0.35 -3.37
N THR A 89 -20.85 1.56 -2.89
CA THR A 89 -22.18 2.16 -2.80
C THR A 89 -22.66 2.82 -4.10
N ILE A 90 -21.83 2.81 -5.15
CA ILE A 90 -22.15 3.40 -6.45
C ILE A 90 -22.96 2.40 -7.28
N GLU A 91 -23.80 2.93 -8.18
CA GLU A 91 -24.60 2.16 -9.13
C GLU A 91 -23.72 1.19 -9.93
N GLU A 92 -24.15 -0.07 -10.06
CA GLU A 92 -23.36 -1.15 -10.67
C GLU A 92 -22.90 -0.82 -12.10
N GLU A 93 -23.76 -0.21 -12.91
CA GLU A 93 -23.42 0.25 -14.26
C GLU A 93 -22.21 1.21 -14.24
N ILE A 94 -22.20 2.18 -13.34
CA ILE A 94 -21.10 3.15 -13.22
C ILE A 94 -19.85 2.47 -12.66
N LYS A 95 -19.99 1.52 -11.72
CA LYS A 95 -18.85 0.71 -11.26
C LYS A 95 -18.19 -0.06 -12.40
N GLN A 96 -18.97 -0.58 -13.35
CA GLN A 96 -18.41 -1.24 -14.54
C GLN A 96 -17.64 -0.25 -15.42
N LEU A 97 -18.13 0.99 -15.57
CA LEU A 97 -17.38 2.05 -16.27
C LEU A 97 -16.11 2.44 -15.52
N CYS A 98 -16.15 2.55 -14.19
CA CYS A 98 -14.97 2.82 -13.37
C CYS A 98 -13.88 1.77 -13.56
N LYS A 99 -14.24 0.48 -13.72
CA LYS A 99 -13.26 -0.60 -14.00
C LYS A 99 -12.51 -0.43 -15.33
N ILE A 100 -13.06 0.33 -16.28
CA ILE A 100 -12.42 0.62 -17.56
C ILE A 100 -11.44 1.78 -17.42
N HIS A 101 -11.78 2.78 -16.60
CA HIS A 101 -11.00 4.02 -16.47
C HIS A 101 -9.95 3.97 -15.35
N PHE A 102 -10.25 3.27 -14.26
CA PHE A 102 -9.42 3.17 -13.07
C PHE A 102 -8.97 1.73 -12.83
N TYR A 103 -7.87 1.57 -12.09
CA TYR A 103 -7.53 0.27 -11.56
C TYR A 103 -8.46 -0.08 -10.40
N CYS A 104 -9.42 -0.97 -10.65
CA CYS A 104 -10.36 -1.43 -9.65
C CYS A 104 -10.00 -2.81 -9.12
N ILE A 105 -10.15 -3.01 -7.81
CA ILE A 105 -9.89 -4.28 -7.13
C ILE A 105 -11.01 -4.57 -6.12
N LYS A 106 -11.30 -5.86 -5.91
CA LYS A 106 -12.22 -6.30 -4.85
C LYS A 106 -11.43 -6.70 -3.60
N ILE A 107 -11.75 -6.08 -2.46
CA ILE A 107 -11.18 -6.38 -1.14
C ILE A 107 -12.35 -6.54 -0.17
N ASP A 108 -12.47 -7.72 0.44
CA ASP A 108 -13.53 -8.05 1.40
C ASP A 108 -14.94 -7.69 0.89
N ASN A 109 -15.29 -8.22 -0.29
CA ASN A 109 -16.56 -8.00 -0.99
C ASN A 109 -16.87 -6.55 -1.39
N LYS A 110 -16.00 -5.60 -1.08
CA LYS A 110 -16.11 -4.19 -1.50
C LYS A 110 -15.33 -3.94 -2.77
N ASP A 111 -15.84 -3.05 -3.61
CA ASP A 111 -15.18 -2.58 -4.83
C ASP A 111 -14.36 -1.32 -4.50
N TRP A 112 -13.08 -1.32 -4.87
CA TRP A 112 -12.14 -0.26 -4.56
C TRP A 112 -11.43 0.23 -5.81
N ILE A 113 -11.23 1.54 -5.93
CA ILE A 113 -10.27 2.13 -6.87
C ILE A 113 -8.92 2.20 -6.19
N GLU A 114 -7.85 1.78 -6.86
CA GLU A 114 -6.47 1.85 -6.38
C GLU A 114 -5.72 3.03 -7.02
N MET A 115 -4.91 3.73 -6.23
CA MET A 115 -3.95 4.70 -6.71
C MET A 115 -2.61 4.56 -5.96
N PRO A 116 -1.48 4.37 -6.65
CA PRO A 116 -0.18 4.34 -6.00
C PRO A 116 0.25 5.74 -5.54
N VAL A 117 0.98 5.79 -4.42
CA VAL A 117 1.67 7.02 -4.00
C VAL A 117 2.98 7.16 -4.77
N GLU A 118 2.98 8.01 -5.78
CA GLU A 118 4.13 8.26 -6.64
C GLU A 118 5.17 9.17 -5.97
N VAL A 119 6.40 8.68 -5.85
CA VAL A 119 7.54 9.40 -5.25
C VAL A 119 8.83 9.09 -5.99
N PHE A 120 9.74 10.08 -6.09
CA PHE A 120 11.07 9.89 -6.69
C PHE A 120 11.97 8.95 -5.88
N PHE A 121 11.84 9.01 -4.54
CA PHE A 121 12.53 8.11 -3.62
C PHE A 121 11.51 7.54 -2.65
N ASP A 122 11.42 6.22 -2.60
CA ASP A 122 10.47 5.45 -1.83
C ASP A 122 10.82 5.37 -0.33
N SER A 123 11.32 6.44 0.27
CA SER A 123 11.46 6.50 1.71
C SER A 123 10.08 6.56 2.38
N LEU A 124 9.93 5.99 3.58
CA LEU A 124 8.66 6.03 4.32
C LEU A 124 8.16 7.47 4.52
N ASN A 125 9.07 8.41 4.79
CA ASN A 125 8.74 9.82 4.95
C ASN A 125 8.22 10.45 3.66
N ASN A 126 8.80 10.11 2.50
CA ASN A 126 8.29 10.60 1.22
C ASN A 126 6.92 10.01 0.93
N LEU A 127 6.72 8.70 1.11
CA LEU A 127 5.39 8.10 0.93
C LEU A 127 4.33 8.80 1.78
N VAL A 128 4.63 9.09 3.04
CA VAL A 128 3.72 9.83 3.94
C VAL A 128 3.58 11.30 3.54
N LYS A 129 4.63 11.94 3.04
CA LYS A 129 4.59 13.33 2.57
C LYS A 129 3.60 13.48 1.41
N TYR A 130 3.65 12.57 0.44
CA TYR A 130 2.86 12.63 -0.79
C TYR A 130 1.48 11.94 -0.68
N SER A 131 1.25 11.12 0.36
CA SER A 131 -0.01 10.39 0.53
C SER A 131 -1.24 11.31 0.59
N SER A 132 -1.17 12.46 1.27
CA SER A 132 -2.31 13.40 1.35
C SER A 132 -2.74 13.89 -0.04
N LYS A 133 -1.78 14.31 -0.87
CA LYS A 133 -2.05 14.72 -2.26
C LYS A 133 -2.66 13.57 -3.07
N THR A 134 -2.20 12.34 -2.87
CA THR A 134 -2.76 11.17 -3.57
C THR A 134 -4.18 10.84 -3.08
N VAL A 135 -4.50 11.02 -1.79
CA VAL A 135 -5.87 10.90 -1.26
C VAL A 135 -6.79 11.94 -1.90
N ASP A 136 -6.36 13.20 -1.95
CA ASP A 136 -7.17 14.25 -2.58
C ASP A 136 -7.40 13.96 -4.07
N ARG A 137 -6.36 13.47 -4.75
CA ARG A 137 -6.40 13.11 -6.18
C ARG A 137 -7.35 11.95 -6.45
N ILE A 138 -7.22 10.81 -5.75
CA ILE A 138 -8.09 9.65 -5.98
C ILE A 138 -9.56 10.00 -5.72
N ILE A 139 -9.85 10.84 -4.72
CA ILE A 139 -11.22 11.31 -4.43
C ILE A 139 -11.74 12.17 -5.58
N SER A 140 -11.02 13.25 -5.90
CA SER A 140 -11.46 14.23 -6.90
C SER A 140 -11.61 13.63 -8.29
N GLU A 141 -10.62 12.88 -8.78
CA GLU A 141 -10.68 12.22 -10.09
C GLU A 141 -11.87 11.25 -10.16
N THR A 142 -12.07 10.45 -9.10
CA THR A 142 -13.18 9.50 -9.03
C THR A 142 -14.54 10.20 -9.02
N GLU A 143 -14.71 11.23 -8.20
CA GLU A 143 -15.98 11.97 -8.09
C GLU A 143 -16.34 12.69 -9.39
N ILE A 144 -15.38 13.33 -10.04
CA ILE A 144 -15.59 13.99 -11.34
C ILE A 144 -16.08 12.95 -12.35
N TYR A 145 -15.39 11.82 -12.47
CA TYR A 145 -15.75 10.76 -13.40
C TYR A 145 -17.16 10.21 -13.14
N ILE A 146 -17.49 9.90 -11.88
CA ILE A 146 -18.82 9.40 -11.51
C ILE A 146 -19.91 10.42 -11.84
N SER A 147 -19.68 11.69 -11.52
CA SER A 147 -20.63 12.78 -11.79
C SER A 147 -20.89 12.93 -13.29
N GLU A 148 -19.83 12.90 -14.10
CA GLU A 148 -19.95 12.93 -15.56
C GLU A 148 -20.76 11.75 -16.09
N LYS A 149 -20.51 10.53 -15.61
CA LYS A 149 -21.24 9.34 -16.05
C LYS A 149 -22.70 9.30 -15.60
N ARG A 150 -23.02 9.82 -14.41
CA ARG A 150 -24.42 10.01 -13.98
C ARG A 150 -25.14 10.99 -14.91
N ARG A 151 -24.52 12.13 -15.22
CA ARG A 151 -25.10 13.13 -16.12
C ARG A 151 -25.35 12.58 -17.52
N GLU A 152 -24.40 11.85 -18.09
CA GLU A 152 -24.55 11.21 -19.41
C GLU A 152 -25.72 10.22 -19.45
N ARG A 153 -25.91 9.44 -18.37
CA ARG A 153 -27.03 8.50 -18.24
C ARG A 153 -28.37 9.22 -18.17
N ASP A 154 -28.47 10.27 -17.36
CA ASP A 154 -29.74 10.97 -17.13
C ASP A 154 -30.19 11.82 -18.34
N THR A 155 -29.27 12.10 -19.28
CA THR A 155 -29.58 12.78 -20.56
C THR A 155 -30.03 11.86 -21.69
N LYS A 156 -29.99 10.53 -21.49
CA LYS A 156 -30.46 9.53 -22.45
C LYS A 156 -31.88 9.09 -22.15
#